data_AF-C0L8H4-F1
#
_entry.id   AF-C0L8H4-F1
#
_cell.length_a   1.000
_cell.length_b   1.000
_cell.length_c   1.000
_cell.angle_alpha   90.00
_cell.angle_beta   90.00
_cell.angle_gamma   90.00
#
_symmetry.space_group_name_H-M   'P 1'
#
loop_
_entity.id
_entity.type
_entity.pdbx_description
1 polymer ?
#
loop_
_entity_poly.entity_id
_entity_poly.type
_entity_poly.pdbx_seq_one_letter_code
_entity_poly.pdbx_strand_id
1 'polypeptide(L)'
;PVRVLLDTFPSQYQTTLVLPVLNLLSSHSPGEEYMGTHAESAWMADREVRAAFGRFNERMMSIAEMIDCRNKDPERKNRQGPGVVPYVLLKPSYGDPKD
;
A
#
# COMPACT_ATOMS: atom_id res chain seq x y z
N PRO A 1 26.91 -15.53 20.06
CA PRO A 1 25.81 -15.57 19.06
C PRO A 1 25.49 -14.20 18.44
N VAL A 2 25.13 -13.17 19.24
CA VAL A 2 24.74 -11.84 18.74
C VAL A 2 25.88 -11.15 17.97
N ARG A 3 27.10 -11.15 18.51
CA ARG A 3 28.25 -10.52 17.85
C ARG A 3 28.55 -11.12 16.48
N VAL A 4 28.61 -12.45 16.38
CA VAL A 4 28.83 -13.17 15.12
C VAL A 4 27.74 -12.86 14.10
N LEU A 5 26.48 -12.72 14.54
CA LEU A 5 25.37 -12.33 13.68
C LEU A 5 25.53 -10.89 13.16
N LEU A 6 25.88 -9.94 14.03
CA LEU A 6 26.12 -8.55 13.64
C LEU A 6 27.31 -8.42 12.67
N ASP A 7 28.35 -9.23 12.87
CA ASP A 7 29.51 -9.29 11.97
C ASP A 7 29.15 -9.89 10.59
N THR A 8 28.00 -10.55 10.44
CA THR A 8 27.48 -11.11 9.17
C THR A 8 26.54 -10.13 8.43
N PHE A 9 25.90 -9.21 9.16
CA PHE A 9 25.03 -8.21 8.57
C PHE A 9 25.81 -7.07 7.88
N PRO A 10 25.14 -6.22 7.08
CA PRO A 10 25.77 -5.03 6.55
C PRO A 10 26.43 -4.19 7.66
N SER A 11 27.60 -3.62 7.34
CA SER A 11 28.27 -2.67 8.22
C SER A 11 27.40 -1.45 8.49
N GLN A 12 27.71 -0.72 9.57
CA GLN A 12 27.01 0.53 9.88
C GLN A 12 27.07 1.53 8.70
N TYR A 13 28.23 1.64 8.04
CA TYR A 13 28.41 2.50 6.87
C TYR A 13 27.52 2.07 5.67
N GLN A 14 27.45 0.78 5.35
CA GLN A 14 26.53 0.30 4.31
C GLN A 14 25.07 0.57 4.67
N THR A 15 24.72 0.39 5.95
CA THR A 15 23.37 0.65 6.46
C THR A 15 22.97 2.12 6.31
N THR A 16 23.89 3.06 6.55
CA THR A 16 23.62 4.50 6.35
C THR A 16 23.35 4.89 4.91
N LEU A 17 23.74 4.06 3.94
CA LEU A 17 23.45 4.29 2.52
C LEU A 17 22.13 3.64 2.12
N VAL A 18 21.88 2.40 2.55
CA VAL A 18 20.72 1.61 2.11
C VAL A 18 19.41 2.10 2.76
N LEU A 19 19.41 2.41 4.06
CA LEU A 19 18.18 2.78 4.76
C LEU A 19 17.50 4.05 4.20
N PRO A 20 18.21 5.16 3.93
CA PRO A 20 17.59 6.33 3.33
C PRO A 20 17.01 6.07 1.94
N VAL A 21 17.69 5.24 1.13
CA VAL A 21 17.23 4.85 -0.21
C VAL A 21 15.94 4.03 -0.10
N LEU A 22 15.90 3.02 0.79
CA LEU A 22 14.69 2.25 1.02
C LEU A 22 13.54 3.12 1.53
N ASN A 23 13.81 4.05 2.45
CA ASN A 23 12.80 4.97 2.96
C ASN A 23 12.23 5.87 1.85
N LEU A 24 13.10 6.44 1.03
CA LEU A 24 12.69 7.29 -0.10
C LEU A 24 11.85 6.51 -1.12
N LEU A 25 12.30 5.31 -1.51
CA LEU A 25 11.61 4.48 -2.51
C LEU A 25 10.33 3.81 -1.98
N SER A 26 10.15 3.76 -0.66
CA SER A 26 8.93 3.21 -0.03
C SER A 26 7.92 4.30 0.37
N SER A 27 8.21 5.57 0.05
CA SER A 27 7.33 6.69 0.35
C SER A 27 6.50 7.06 -0.88
N HIS A 28 5.22 7.39 -0.67
CA HIS A 28 4.35 7.90 -1.73
C HIS A 28 4.56 9.40 -1.92
N SER A 29 4.48 9.85 -3.18
CA SER A 29 4.55 11.27 -3.52
C SER A 29 3.32 12.03 -3.00
N PRO A 30 3.43 13.31 -2.61
CA PRO A 30 2.25 14.14 -2.34
C PRO A 30 1.32 14.32 -3.55
N GLY A 31 1.84 14.11 -4.76
CA GLY A 31 1.06 14.13 -6.01
C GLY A 31 0.82 12.74 -6.59
N GLU A 32 0.81 11.70 -5.77
CA GLU A 32 0.53 10.33 -6.21
C GLU A 32 -0.93 10.19 -6.66
N GLU A 33 -1.16 9.53 -7.80
CA GLU A 33 -2.50 9.21 -8.28
C GLU A 33 -2.83 7.74 -8.04
N TYR A 34 -3.71 7.47 -7.07
CA TYR A 34 -4.07 6.10 -6.71
C TYR A 34 -5.08 5.47 -7.68
N MET A 35 -5.08 4.14 -7.72
CA MET A 35 -5.97 3.37 -8.61
C MET A 35 -7.43 3.69 -8.33
N GLY A 36 -8.10 4.25 -9.33
CA GLY A 36 -9.52 4.53 -9.30
C GLY A 36 -9.90 5.82 -8.60
N THR A 37 -8.94 6.67 -8.19
CA THR A 37 -9.25 7.96 -7.54
C THR A 37 -9.21 9.14 -8.53
N HIS A 38 -8.38 9.05 -9.57
CA HIS A 38 -8.19 10.13 -10.54
C HIS A 38 -8.86 9.79 -11.89
N ALA A 39 -9.78 10.66 -12.33
CA ALA A 39 -10.47 10.52 -13.61
C ALA A 39 -10.07 11.65 -14.58
N GLU A 40 -9.68 11.29 -15.79
CA GLU A 40 -9.37 12.26 -16.83
C GLU A 40 -10.65 12.92 -17.38
N SER A 41 -10.54 14.19 -17.74
CA SER A 41 -11.65 14.96 -18.32
C SER A 41 -12.24 14.28 -19.58
N ALA A 42 -11.40 13.67 -20.40
CA ALA A 42 -11.80 12.92 -21.58
C ALA A 42 -12.65 11.68 -21.25
N TRP A 43 -12.35 10.99 -20.14
CA TRP A 43 -13.13 9.83 -19.69
C TRP A 43 -14.50 10.23 -19.17
N MET A 44 -14.58 11.39 -18.53
CA MET A 44 -15.83 11.92 -17.96
C MET A 44 -16.79 12.48 -19.02
N ALA A 45 -16.27 12.85 -20.19
CA ALA A 45 -17.06 13.33 -21.33
C ALA A 45 -17.86 12.21 -21.99
N ASP A 46 -17.33 10.98 -22.02
CA ASP A 46 -18.03 9.80 -22.53
C ASP A 46 -18.89 9.15 -21.44
N ARG A 47 -20.17 8.92 -21.75
CA ARG A 47 -21.13 8.38 -20.76
C ARG A 47 -20.78 6.95 -20.34
N GLU A 48 -20.34 6.11 -21.26
CA GLU A 48 -20.03 4.70 -20.99
C GLU A 48 -18.74 4.56 -20.22
N VAL A 49 -17.71 5.32 -20.60
CA VAL A 49 -16.41 5.32 -19.92
C VAL A 49 -16.57 5.84 -18.49
N ARG A 50 -17.28 6.95 -18.29
CA ARG A 50 -17.58 7.46 -16.94
C ARG A 50 -18.30 6.44 -16.07
N ALA A 51 -19.31 5.75 -16.62
CA ALA A 51 -20.03 4.72 -15.88
C ALA A 51 -19.13 3.51 -15.54
N ALA A 52 -18.21 3.13 -16.44
CA ALA A 52 -17.24 2.07 -16.19
C ALA A 52 -16.23 2.46 -15.10
N PHE A 53 -15.72 3.69 -15.14
CA PHE A 53 -14.82 4.22 -14.11
C PHE A 53 -15.49 4.27 -12.73
N GLY A 54 -16.77 4.69 -12.66
CA GLY A 54 -17.53 4.64 -11.41
C GLY A 54 -17.60 3.25 -10.78
N ARG A 55 -17.91 2.21 -11.58
CA ARG A 55 -17.90 0.81 -11.10
C ARG A 55 -16.50 0.35 -10.66
N PHE A 56 -15.46 0.82 -11.34
CA PHE A 56 -14.08 0.50 -10.97
C PHE A 56 -13.70 1.12 -9.63
N ASN A 57 -14.00 2.41 -9.41
CA ASN A 57 -13.79 3.10 -8.15
C ASN A 57 -14.53 2.41 -6.98
N GLU A 58 -15.83 2.12 -7.15
CA GLU A 58 -16.61 1.38 -6.14
C GLU A 58 -15.99 0.02 -5.80
N ARG A 59 -15.47 -0.69 -6.82
CA ARG A 59 -14.81 -1.97 -6.61
C ARG A 59 -13.50 -1.84 -5.85
N MET A 60 -12.72 -0.78 -6.10
CA MET A 60 -11.48 -0.51 -5.35
C MET A 60 -11.78 -0.25 -3.86
N MET A 61 -12.82 0.54 -3.55
CA MET A 61 -13.26 0.78 -2.16
C MET A 61 -13.67 -0.52 -1.46
N SER A 62 -14.47 -1.36 -2.14
CA SER A 62 -14.88 -2.67 -1.62
C SER A 62 -13.69 -3.61 -1.37
N ILE A 63 -12.65 -3.57 -2.22
CA ILE A 63 -11.43 -4.36 -2.02
C ILE A 63 -10.66 -3.85 -0.79
N ALA A 64 -10.56 -2.53 -0.61
CA ALA A 64 -9.90 -1.94 0.55
C ALA A 64 -10.56 -2.38 1.86
N GLU A 65 -11.90 -2.34 1.93
CA GLU A 65 -12.68 -2.83 3.08
C GLU A 65 -12.48 -4.33 3.30
N MET A 66 -12.51 -5.14 2.23
CA MET A 66 -12.28 -6.57 2.32
C MET A 66 -10.88 -6.89 2.86
N ILE A 67 -9.85 -6.11 2.50
CA ILE A 67 -8.50 -6.23 3.05
C ILE A 67 -8.49 -5.91 4.55
N ASP A 68 -9.17 -4.84 4.97
CA ASP A 68 -9.27 -4.47 6.39
C ASP A 68 -10.00 -5.55 7.21
N CYS A 69 -11.10 -6.10 6.69
CA CYS A 69 -11.81 -7.22 7.30
C CYS A 69 -10.91 -8.46 7.42
N ARG A 70 -10.22 -8.84 6.34
CA ARG A 70 -9.29 -9.98 6.34
C ARG A 70 -8.11 -9.77 7.29
N ASN A 71 -7.65 -8.53 7.45
CA ASN A 71 -6.59 -8.21 8.39
C ASN A 71 -7.05 -8.35 9.84
N LYS A 72 -8.33 -8.15 10.16
CA LYS A 72 -8.90 -8.31 11.51
C LYS A 72 -9.30 -9.74 11.87
N ASP A 73 -9.41 -10.62 10.88
CA ASP A 73 -9.83 -12.02 11.04
C ASP A 73 -8.73 -12.84 11.77
N PRO A 74 -8.99 -13.36 12.99
CA PRO A 74 -8.01 -14.11 13.77
C PRO A 74 -7.65 -15.47 13.16
N GLU A 75 -8.51 -16.03 12.30
CA GLU A 75 -8.21 -17.29 11.59
C GLU A 75 -7.16 -17.07 10.49
N ARG A 76 -6.95 -15.82 10.04
CA ARG A 76 -5.98 -15.43 9.01
C ARG A 76 -4.63 -15.05 9.62
N LYS A 77 -3.97 -16.02 10.22
CA LYS A 77 -2.69 -15.89 10.96
C LYS A 77 -1.52 -15.29 10.17
N ASN A 78 -1.55 -15.33 8.84
CA ASN A 78 -0.51 -14.77 7.97
C ASN A 78 -0.78 -13.31 7.56
N ARG A 79 -1.76 -12.64 8.17
CA ARG A 79 -2.14 -11.25 7.84
C ARG A 79 -1.90 -10.25 8.96
N GLN A 80 -1.90 -10.72 10.20
CA GLN A 80 -1.55 -9.97 11.40
C GLN A 80 -0.94 -10.97 12.41
N GLY A 81 0.15 -10.59 13.08
CA GLY A 81 0.85 -11.46 14.02
C GLY A 81 1.69 -10.67 15.01
N PRO A 82 2.23 -11.30 16.06
CA PRO A 82 3.04 -10.61 17.07
C PRO A 82 4.22 -9.86 16.45
N GLY A 83 4.24 -8.53 16.59
CA GLY A 83 5.27 -7.67 16.01
C GLY A 83 5.20 -7.45 14.50
N VAL A 84 4.14 -7.93 13.83
CA VAL A 84 3.93 -7.78 12.38
C VAL A 84 2.76 -6.85 12.12
N VAL A 85 3.00 -5.79 11.34
CA VAL A 85 1.95 -4.86 10.90
C VAL A 85 0.95 -5.56 9.98
N PRO A 86 -0.34 -5.14 9.97
CA PRO A 86 -1.33 -5.70 9.06
C PRO A 86 -0.89 -5.65 7.58
N TYR A 87 -1.22 -6.68 6.81
CA TYR A 87 -0.88 -6.69 5.39
C TYR A 87 -1.75 -5.70 4.58
N VAL A 88 -1.14 -4.59 4.18
CA VAL A 88 -1.81 -3.48 3.45
C VAL A 88 -1.16 -3.13 2.11
N LEU A 89 -0.10 -3.85 1.69
CA LEU A 89 0.66 -3.54 0.47
C LEU A 89 -0.16 -3.58 -0.84
N LEU A 90 -1.31 -4.27 -0.84
CA LEU A 90 -2.24 -4.33 -2.00
C LEU A 90 -3.57 -3.62 -1.71
N LYS A 91 -3.61 -2.75 -0.70
CA LYS A 91 -4.79 -1.93 -0.41
C LYS A 91 -4.82 -0.77 -1.43
N PRO A 92 -5.92 -0.59 -2.20
CA PRO A 92 -5.97 0.39 -3.30
C PRO A 92 -5.74 1.85 -2.90
N SER A 93 -6.00 2.23 -1.65
CA SER A 93 -5.64 3.54 -1.10
C SER A 93 -5.24 3.42 0.38
N TYR A 94 -4.33 4.30 0.81
CA TYR A 94 -3.80 4.31 2.17
C TYR A 94 -4.57 5.27 3.07
N GLY A 95 -5.86 4.99 3.27
CA GLY A 95 -6.59 5.53 4.43
C GLY A 95 -7.30 6.88 4.27
N ASP A 96 -7.19 7.60 3.16
CA ASP A 96 -8.19 8.63 2.82
C ASP A 96 -9.09 8.13 1.67
N PRO A 97 -10.41 8.05 1.87
CA PRO A 97 -11.39 7.91 0.79
C PRO A 97 -11.37 9.08 -0.22
N LYS A 98 -10.60 10.13 0.04
CA LYS A 98 -10.46 11.37 -0.74
C LYS A 98 -9.01 11.66 -1.19
N ASP A 99 -8.06 10.77 -0.92
CA ASP A 99 -6.78 10.72 -1.66
C ASP A 99 -7.02 10.25 -3.11
#